data_AF-A0A3D1G2A6-F1
#
_entry.id   AF-A0A3D1G2A6-F1
#
_cell.length_a   1.000
_cell.length_b   1.000
_cell.length_c   1.000
_cell.angle_alpha   90.00
_cell.angle_beta   90.00
_cell.angle_gamma   90.00
#
_symmetry.space_group_name_H-M   'P 1'
#
loop_
_entity.id
_entity.type
_entity.pdbx_description
1 polymer ?
#
loop_
_entity_poly.entity_id
_entity_poly.type
_entity_poly.pdbx_seq_one_letter_code
_entity_poly.pdbx_strand_id
1 'polypeptide(L)'
;AQDEPGEANPLAELSRREGPQGRIFGSAPGAYGAGLQAVIDSGAWEDRGDLAEAFLSWSQWRYDEGGEGVKDRTGLESALSRVQVVLHNQDNRE
;
A
#
# COMPACT_ATOMS: atom_id res chain seq x y z
N ALA A 1 16.43 -7.90 12.59
CA ALA A 1 15.45 -8.94 12.22
C ALA A 1 15.70 -10.15 13.11
N GLN A 2 14.65 -10.89 13.49
CA GLN A 2 14.82 -12.13 14.26
C GLN A 2 15.48 -13.22 13.39
N ASP A 3 16.27 -14.08 14.02
CA ASP A 3 16.94 -15.20 13.36
C ASP A 3 16.03 -16.43 13.36
N GLU A 4 15.18 -16.51 12.33
CA GLU A 4 14.13 -17.52 12.19
C GLU A 4 14.15 -18.13 10.77
N PRO A 5 13.81 -19.44 10.63
CA PRO A 5 13.68 -20.09 9.32
C PRO A 5 12.68 -19.36 8.41
N GLY A 6 12.98 -19.29 7.10
CA GLY A 6 12.17 -18.51 6.15
C GLY A 6 10.71 -18.96 6.01
N GLU A 7 10.41 -20.23 6.24
CA GLU A 7 9.03 -20.75 6.28
C GLU A 7 8.23 -20.18 7.48
N ALA A 8 8.89 -20.01 8.62
CA ALA A 8 8.28 -19.43 9.82
C ALA A 8 8.26 -17.89 9.78
N ASN A 9 9.22 -17.28 9.07
CA ASN A 9 9.31 -15.83 8.93
C ASN A 9 9.61 -15.41 7.48
N PRO A 10 8.59 -15.40 6.60
CA PRO A 10 8.76 -15.02 5.20
C PRO A 10 9.15 -13.54 5.04
N LEU A 11 8.85 -12.68 6.03
CA LEU A 11 9.22 -11.26 5.99
C LEU A 11 10.72 -11.05 6.23
N ALA A 12 11.31 -11.77 7.19
CA ALA A 12 12.73 -11.75 7.44
C ALA A 12 13.51 -12.33 6.25
N GLU A 13 13.02 -13.43 5.67
CA GLU A 13 13.60 -14.02 4.46
C GLU A 13 13.57 -13.05 3.28
N LEU A 14 12.43 -12.41 3.04
CA LEU A 14 12.29 -11.40 1.99
C LEU A 14 13.24 -10.22 2.23
N SER A 15 13.40 -9.77 3.48
CA SER A 15 14.32 -8.69 3.84
C SER A 15 15.79 -9.06 3.63
N ARG A 16 16.19 -10.31 3.88
CA ARG A 16 17.54 -10.80 3.60
C ARG A 16 17.83 -10.84 2.10
N ARG A 17 16.86 -11.25 1.28
CA ARG A 17 17.02 -11.40 -0.16
C ARG A 17 16.98 -10.09 -0.93
N GLU A 18 16.09 -9.18 -0.54
CA GLU A 18 15.75 -7.99 -1.35
C GLU A 18 15.99 -6.67 -0.59
N GLY A 19 16.52 -6.72 0.63
CA GLY A 19 16.68 -5.56 1.52
C GLY A 19 15.38 -5.19 2.25
N PRO A 20 15.37 -4.20 3.16
CA PRO A 20 14.13 -3.75 3.81
C PRO A 20 13.14 -3.18 2.79
N GLN A 21 11.86 -3.47 2.91
CA GLN A 21 10.83 -2.84 2.06
C GLN A 21 9.71 -2.19 2.88
N GLY A 22 9.09 -1.17 2.28
CA GLY A 22 7.92 -0.51 2.86
C GLY A 22 6.76 -1.48 3.08
N ARG A 23 5.95 -1.22 4.11
CA ARG A 23 4.73 -1.96 4.43
C ARG A 23 3.55 -1.06 4.80
N ILE A 24 3.84 0.13 5.31
CA ILE A 24 2.85 1.10 5.73
C ILE A 24 2.77 2.16 4.64
N PHE A 25 1.63 2.22 3.96
CA PHE A 25 1.37 3.13 2.87
C PHE A 25 0.04 3.86 3.10
N GLY A 26 -0.09 5.07 2.57
CA GLY A 26 -1.30 5.87 2.74
C GLY A 26 -1.29 7.16 1.92
N SER A 27 -2.21 8.06 2.26
CA SER A 27 -2.29 9.38 1.68
C SER A 27 -1.05 10.23 1.98
N ALA A 28 -0.86 11.31 1.21
CA ALA A 28 0.17 12.30 1.49
C ALA A 28 0.03 12.87 2.92
N PRO A 29 1.14 13.30 3.56
CA PRO A 29 1.05 14.05 4.81
C PRO A 29 0.07 15.22 4.70
N GLY A 30 -0.92 15.26 5.60
CA GLY A 30 -1.98 16.28 5.61
C GLY A 30 -3.14 16.05 4.64
N ALA A 31 -3.11 15.01 3.81
CA ALA A 31 -4.20 14.59 2.93
C ALA A 31 -4.94 13.37 3.50
N TYR A 32 -6.20 13.19 3.10
CA TYR A 32 -7.06 12.10 3.57
C TYR A 32 -7.71 11.37 2.41
N GLY A 33 -7.94 10.07 2.59
CA GLY A 33 -8.60 9.20 1.62
C GLY A 33 -7.67 8.65 0.52
N ALA A 34 -8.23 7.79 -0.33
CA ALA A 34 -7.51 7.10 -1.40
C ALA A 34 -7.68 7.77 -2.78
N GLY A 35 -8.30 8.95 -2.86
CA GLY A 35 -8.53 9.69 -4.10
C GLY A 35 -9.55 9.08 -5.08
N LEU A 36 -10.07 7.88 -4.80
CA LEU A 36 -10.95 7.16 -5.73
C LEU A 36 -12.36 7.72 -5.83
N GLN A 37 -12.90 8.26 -4.74
CA GLN A 37 -14.29 8.71 -4.72
C GLN A 37 -14.56 9.82 -5.74
N ALA A 38 -13.67 10.81 -5.87
CA ALA A 38 -13.82 11.87 -6.86
C ALA A 38 -13.74 11.35 -8.30
N VAL A 39 -12.88 10.35 -8.57
CA VAL A 39 -12.77 9.71 -9.90
C VAL A 39 -14.05 8.95 -10.23
N ILE A 40 -14.58 8.20 -9.26
CA ILE A 40 -15.84 7.45 -9.41
C ILE A 40 -17.01 8.41 -9.64
N ASP A 41 -17.16 9.44 -8.79
CA ASP A 41 -18.28 10.38 -8.81
C ASP A 41 -18.29 11.23 -10.08
N SER A 42 -17.12 11.61 -10.60
CA SER A 42 -17.00 12.37 -11.85
C SER A 42 -17.22 11.53 -13.10
N GLY A 43 -17.15 10.19 -13.00
CA GLY A 43 -17.14 9.30 -14.16
C GLY A 43 -15.91 9.48 -15.05
N ALA A 44 -14.85 10.12 -14.56
CA ALA A 44 -13.62 10.39 -15.32
C ALA A 44 -12.68 9.17 -15.32
N TRP A 45 -13.19 8.01 -15.71
CA TRP A 45 -12.45 6.76 -15.87
C TRP A 45 -13.10 5.92 -16.97
N GLU A 46 -12.29 5.21 -17.73
CA GLU A 46 -12.73 4.37 -18.85
C GLU A 46 -12.54 2.89 -18.50
N ASP A 47 -11.47 2.56 -17.77
CA ASP A 47 -11.19 1.20 -17.34
C ASP A 47 -10.63 1.10 -15.91
N ARG A 48 -10.39 -0.15 -15.48
CA ARG A 48 -9.86 -0.44 -14.13
C ARG A 48 -8.44 0.09 -13.90
N GLY A 49 -7.68 0.29 -14.97
CA GLY A 49 -6.34 0.85 -14.95
C GLY A 49 -6.35 2.31 -14.49
N ASP A 50 -7.34 3.09 -14.90
CA ASP A 50 -7.50 4.47 -14.43
C ASP A 50 -7.73 4.54 -12.92
N LEU A 51 -8.57 3.65 -12.39
CA LEU A 51 -8.81 3.52 -10.95
C LEU A 51 -7.55 3.04 -10.21
N ALA A 52 -6.80 2.08 -10.78
CA ALA A 52 -5.54 1.62 -10.21
C ALA A 52 -4.50 2.76 -10.16
N GLU A 53 -4.42 3.57 -11.22
CA GLU A 53 -3.52 4.72 -11.27
C GLU A 53 -3.88 5.79 -10.26
N ALA A 54 -5.16 6.08 -10.10
CA ALA A 54 -5.65 6.98 -9.06
C ALA A 54 -5.26 6.46 -7.67
N PHE A 55 -5.52 5.19 -7.38
CA PHE A 55 -5.15 4.58 -6.10
C PHE A 55 -3.64 4.66 -5.84
N LEU A 56 -2.81 4.21 -6.80
CA LEU A 56 -1.34 4.24 -6.66
C LEU A 56 -0.83 5.66 -6.46
N SER A 57 -1.36 6.63 -7.20
CA SER A 57 -0.95 8.04 -7.10
C SER A 57 -1.26 8.66 -5.75
N TRP A 58 -2.41 8.31 -5.16
CA TRP A 58 -2.84 8.85 -3.87
C TRP A 58 -2.23 8.10 -2.68
N SER A 59 -1.97 6.79 -2.82
CA SER A 59 -1.51 5.93 -1.73
C SER A 59 0.01 5.67 -1.72
N GLN A 60 0.79 6.22 -2.65
CA GLN A 60 2.24 6.01 -2.78
C GLN A 60 3.10 6.56 -1.61
N TRP A 61 2.51 7.07 -0.53
CA TRP A 61 3.30 7.61 0.58
C TRP A 61 3.60 6.51 1.58
N ARG A 62 4.87 6.10 1.62
CA ARG A 62 5.39 5.16 2.61
C ARG A 62 5.67 5.90 3.91
N TYR A 63 5.29 5.28 5.01
CA TYR A 63 5.59 5.72 6.36
C TYR A 63 6.51 4.73 7.06
N ASP A 64 7.39 5.25 7.92
CA ASP A 64 8.22 4.48 8.83
C ASP A 64 8.01 4.96 10.28
N GLU A 65 8.87 4.51 11.20
CA GLU A 65 8.80 4.84 12.62
C GLU A 65 8.80 6.37 12.88
N GLY A 66 9.44 7.16 12.02
CA GLY A 66 9.49 8.62 12.15
C GLY A 66 8.19 9.32 11.76
N GLY A 67 7.25 8.62 11.10
CA GLY A 67 5.98 9.19 10.65
C GLY A 67 6.10 10.19 9.49
N GLU A 68 7.31 10.43 8.99
CA GLU A 68 7.53 11.25 7.79
C GLU A 68 7.13 10.45 6.54
N GLY A 69 6.13 10.96 5.81
CA GLY A 69 5.68 10.34 4.57
C GLY A 69 6.69 10.58 3.44
N VAL A 70 7.20 9.50 2.86
CA VAL A 70 8.10 9.53 1.68
C VAL A 70 7.40 8.91 0.49
N LYS A 71 7.46 9.56 -0.68
CA LYS A 71 6.93 8.97 -1.92
C LYS A 71 7.71 7.70 -2.28
N ASP A 72 7.01 6.59 -2.42
CA ASP A 72 7.56 5.28 -2.76
C ASP A 72 6.54 4.47 -3.57
N ARG A 73 6.28 4.94 -4.80
CA ARG A 73 5.36 4.28 -5.71
C ARG A 73 5.83 2.87 -6.08
N THR A 74 7.11 2.71 -6.39
CA THR A 74 7.69 1.42 -6.75
C THR A 74 7.59 0.40 -5.61
N GLY A 75 7.79 0.85 -4.37
CA GLY A 75 7.60 0.02 -3.19
C GLY A 75 6.15 -0.42 -3.01
N LEU A 76 5.19 0.50 -3.23
CA LEU A 76 3.76 0.17 -3.19
C LEU A 76 3.37 -0.84 -4.27
N GLU A 77 3.79 -0.63 -5.51
CA GLU A 77 3.52 -1.55 -6.63
C GLU A 77 4.13 -2.94 -6.37
N SER A 78 5.37 -3.00 -5.87
CA SER A 78 6.04 -4.25 -5.50
C SER A 78 5.30 -4.98 -4.37
N ALA A 79 4.84 -4.26 -3.35
CA ALA A 79 4.06 -4.83 -2.26
C ALA A 79 2.71 -5.38 -2.75
N LEU A 80 1.97 -4.58 -3.54
CA LEU A 80 0.67 -4.97 -4.11
C LEU A 80 0.78 -6.18 -5.04
N SER A 81 1.88 -6.31 -5.81
CA SER A 81 2.11 -7.46 -6.69
C SER A 81 2.19 -8.81 -5.95
N ARG A 82 2.46 -8.77 -4.63
CA ARG A 82 2.60 -9.94 -3.75
C ARG A 82 1.36 -10.19 -2.89
N VAL A 83 0.36 -9.31 -2.96
CA VAL A 83 -0.89 -9.46 -2.19
C VAL A 83 -1.64 -10.70 -2.66
N GLN A 84 -1.91 -11.60 -1.73
CA GLN A 84 -2.72 -12.80 -1.97
C GLN A 84 -4.13 -12.67 -1.38
N VAL A 85 -4.30 -11.80 -0.38
CA VAL A 85 -5.56 -11.58 0.34
C VAL A 85 -5.70 -10.09 0.64
N VAL A 86 -6.90 -9.56 0.41
CA VAL A 86 -7.30 -8.22 0.85
C VAL A 86 -8.26 -8.38 2.02
N LEU A 87 -7.95 -7.73 3.14
CA LEU A 87 -8.77 -7.74 4.34
C LEU A 87 -9.21 -6.31 4.66
N HIS A 88 -10.51 -6.13 4.86
CA HIS A 88 -11.09 -4.90 5.40
C HIS A 88 -12.09 -5.31 6.48
N ASN A 89 -11.79 -4.96 7.74
CA ASN A 89 -12.72 -5.23 8.82
C ASN A 89 -13.88 -4.23 8.75
N GLN A 90 -15.13 -4.71 8.84
CA GLN A 90 -16.31 -3.87 8.94
C GLN A 90 -16.80 -3.93 10.39
N ASP A 91 -16.58 -2.84 11.13
CA ASP A 91 -16.95 -2.76 12.55
C ASP A 91 -18.35 -2.14 12.75
N ASN A 92 -19.13 -2.08 11.67
CA ASN A 92 -20.43 -1.42 11.64
C ASN A 92 -21.51 -2.49 11.41
N ARG A 93 -22.63 -2.40 12.15
CA ARG A 93 -23.75 -3.36 12.12
C ARG A 93 -25.00 -2.82 11.42
N GLU A 94 -24.89 -1.66 10.78
CA GLU A 94 -25.97 -0.98 10.06
C GLU A 94 -26.16 -1.55 8.65
#